data_AF-A0A6L6IHE6-F1
#
_entry.id   AF-A0A6L6IHE6-F1
#
_cell.length_a   1.000
_cell.length_b   1.000
_cell.length_c   1.000
_cell.angle_alpha   90.00
_cell.angle_beta   90.00
_cell.angle_gamma   90.00
#
_symmetry.space_group_name_H-M   'P 1'
#
loop_
_entity.id
_entity.type
_entity.pdbx_description
1 polymer ?
#
loop_
_entity_poly.entity_id
_entity_poly.type
_entity_poly.pdbx_seq_one_letter_code
_entity_poly.pdbx_strand_id
1 'polypeptide(L)'
;MNDITALEQEIHELKLLCADARQRKLYKLIISASVTEALIKALETLAAENTALKVAAKAAFDEMSDHHDHDDDRLFTYDADGVAMDALIRLYDAEFTVEQLLLNMKTPATDVFLDEARAQGVEMLREHPAIKICSLTHVCDEFAAQLRKGVQS
;
A
#
# COMPACT_ATOMS: atom_id res chain seq x y z
N MET A 1 36.05 49.83 25.13
CA MET A 1 36.43 49.28 23.82
C MET A 1 36.23 47.77 23.76
N ASN A 2 36.72 47.00 24.77
CA ASN A 2 36.58 45.54 24.82
C ASN A 2 35.13 45.02 24.90
N ASP A 3 34.23 45.73 25.59
CA ASP A 3 32.82 45.28 25.70
C ASP A 3 32.04 45.39 24.39
N ILE A 4 32.39 46.36 23.54
CA ILE A 4 31.73 46.55 22.23
C ILE A 4 32.14 45.41 21.29
N THR A 5 33.41 45.02 21.31
CA THR A 5 33.94 43.92 20.48
C THR A 5 33.36 42.57 20.92
N ALA A 6 33.17 42.35 22.22
CA ALA A 6 32.51 41.16 22.75
C ALA A 6 31.04 41.05 22.28
N LEU A 7 30.29 42.16 22.34
CA LEU A 7 28.92 42.23 21.84
C LEU A 7 28.83 41.99 20.32
N GLU A 8 29.76 42.55 19.54
CA GLU A 8 29.81 42.32 18.08
C GLU A 8 30.06 40.85 17.73
N GLN A 9 30.90 40.16 18.51
CA GLN A 9 31.18 38.73 18.33
C GLN A 9 29.96 37.87 18.69
N GLU A 10 29.29 38.16 19.81
CA GLU A 10 28.06 37.46 20.21
C GLU A 10 26.93 37.65 19.19
N ILE A 11 26.77 38.87 18.65
CA ILE A 11 25.83 39.15 17.56
C ILE A 11 26.17 38.33 16.30
N HIS A 12 27.46 38.15 15.99
CA HIS A 12 27.88 37.34 14.84
C HIS A 12 27.55 35.85 15.04
N GLU A 13 27.82 35.30 16.22
CA GLU A 13 27.49 33.92 16.58
C GLU A 13 25.98 33.66 16.54
N LEU A 14 25.17 34.58 17.09
CA LEU A 14 23.71 34.48 17.04
C LEU A 14 23.17 34.50 15.60
N LYS A 15 23.78 35.29 14.71
CA LYS A 15 23.42 35.29 13.27
C LYS A 15 23.71 33.96 12.61
N LEU A 16 24.86 33.34 12.90
CA LEU A 16 25.22 32.03 12.38
C LEU A 16 24.27 30.94 12.89
N LEU A 17 23.97 30.95 14.19
CA LEU A 17 23.03 29.99 14.80
C LEU A 17 21.61 30.12 14.21
N CYS A 18 21.14 31.35 13.99
CA CYS A 18 19.86 31.60 13.34
C CYS A 18 19.83 31.12 11.89
N ALA A 19 20.94 31.27 11.15
CA ALA A 19 21.04 30.77 9.78
C ALA A 19 21.00 29.24 9.73
N ASP A 20 21.76 28.56 10.60
CA ASP A 20 21.75 27.09 10.72
C ASP A 20 20.36 26.57 11.14
N ALA A 21 19.71 27.19 12.13
CA ALA A 21 18.36 26.81 12.54
C ALA A 21 17.33 26.95 11.39
N ARG A 22 17.43 28.02 10.59
CA ARG A 22 16.59 28.21 9.39
C ARG A 22 16.86 27.14 8.34
N GLN A 23 18.13 26.83 8.09
CA GLN A 23 18.53 25.81 7.11
C GLN A 23 18.03 24.43 7.54
N ARG A 24 18.16 24.05 8.81
CA ARG A 24 17.62 22.80 9.35
C ARG A 24 16.10 22.72 9.23
N LYS A 25 15.40 23.81 9.51
CA LYS A 25 13.93 23.87 9.36
C LYS A 25 13.53 23.69 7.90
N LEU A 26 14.21 24.36 6.98
CA LEU A 26 13.97 24.23 5.55
C LEU A 26 14.21 22.80 5.06
N TYR A 27 15.31 22.18 5.48
CA TYR A 27 15.65 20.80 5.11
C TYR A 27 14.58 19.80 5.58
N LYS A 28 14.10 19.93 6.82
CA LYS A 28 12.99 19.10 7.34
C LYS A 28 11.70 19.28 6.54
N LEU A 29 11.37 20.52 6.16
CA LEU A 29 10.16 20.80 5.40
C LEU A 29 10.23 20.21 3.99
N ILE A 30 11.39 20.28 3.34
CA ILE A 30 11.62 19.70 2.01
C ILE A 30 11.45 18.19 2.05
N ILE A 31 12.05 17.50 3.03
CA ILE A 31 11.89 16.04 3.20
C ILE A 31 10.43 15.69 3.44
N SER A 32 9.73 16.42 4.31
CA SER A 32 8.32 16.17 4.59
C SER A 32 7.46 16.33 3.33
N ALA A 33 7.74 17.35 2.52
CA ALA A 33 7.01 17.58 1.28
C ALA A 33 7.25 16.45 0.27
N SER A 34 8.49 16.03 0.07
CA SER A 34 8.81 14.95 -0.88
C SER A 34 8.20 13.60 -0.47
N VAL A 35 8.17 13.29 0.84
CA VAL A 35 7.49 12.10 1.35
C VAL A 35 5.97 12.18 1.13
N THR A 36 5.38 13.35 1.34
CA THR A 36 3.93 13.55 1.12
C THR A 36 3.56 13.33 -0.34
N GLU A 37 4.36 13.86 -1.27
CA GLU A 37 4.16 13.69 -2.71
C GLU A 37 4.25 12.21 -3.12
N ALA A 38 5.25 11.48 -2.61
CA ALA A 38 5.39 10.05 -2.87
C ALA A 38 4.18 9.24 -2.36
N LEU A 39 3.70 9.55 -1.15
CA LEU A 39 2.53 8.90 -0.55
C LEU A 39 1.25 9.16 -1.33
N ILE A 40 1.03 10.41 -1.78
CA ILE A 40 -0.15 10.76 -2.59
C ILE A 40 -0.14 9.94 -3.88
N LYS A 41 1.01 9.86 -4.56
CA LYS A 41 1.14 9.08 -5.80
C LYS A 41 0.86 7.60 -5.57
N ALA A 42 1.38 7.02 -4.48
CA ALA A 42 1.11 5.62 -4.13
C ALA A 42 -0.39 5.38 -3.90
N LEU A 43 -1.05 6.27 -3.14
CA LEU A 43 -2.50 6.19 -2.89
C LEU A 43 -3.33 6.30 -4.17
N GLU A 44 -2.97 7.21 -5.08
CA GLU A 44 -3.65 7.35 -6.37
C GLU A 44 -3.55 6.08 -7.20
N THR A 45 -2.37 5.45 -7.26
CA THR A 45 -2.18 4.18 -7.99
C THR A 45 -2.97 3.03 -7.38
N LEU A 46 -2.98 2.90 -6.04
CA LEU A 46 -3.78 1.91 -5.32
C LEU A 46 -5.29 2.16 -5.51
N ALA A 47 -5.72 3.42 -5.53
CA ALA A 47 -7.13 3.76 -5.74
C ALA A 47 -7.58 3.42 -7.16
N ALA A 48 -6.73 3.67 -8.17
CA ALA A 48 -6.99 3.31 -9.56
C ALA A 48 -7.10 1.79 -9.73
N GLU A 49 -6.17 1.03 -9.16
CA GLU A 49 -6.20 -0.43 -9.16
C GLU A 49 -7.46 -0.98 -8.47
N ASN A 50 -7.78 -0.50 -7.27
CA ASN A 50 -9.01 -0.88 -6.56
C ASN A 50 -10.29 -0.58 -7.36
N THR A 51 -10.30 0.52 -8.11
CA THR A 51 -11.43 0.86 -8.98
C THR A 51 -11.55 -0.15 -10.12
N ALA A 52 -10.44 -0.51 -10.76
CA ALA A 52 -10.41 -1.52 -11.82
C ALA A 52 -10.86 -2.90 -11.30
N LEU A 53 -10.38 -3.34 -10.13
CA LEU A 53 -10.82 -4.58 -9.48
C LEU A 53 -12.33 -4.61 -9.25
N LYS A 54 -12.89 -3.53 -8.70
CA LYS A 54 -14.34 -3.42 -8.43
C LYS A 54 -15.17 -3.44 -9.71
N VAL A 55 -14.69 -2.78 -10.78
CA VAL A 55 -15.36 -2.79 -12.09
C VAL A 55 -15.36 -4.19 -12.68
N ALA A 56 -14.23 -4.89 -12.65
CA ALA A 56 -14.14 -6.25 -13.16
C ALA A 56 -15.00 -7.24 -12.37
N ALA A 57 -15.00 -7.14 -11.03
CA ALA A 57 -15.87 -7.93 -10.17
C ALA A 57 -17.35 -7.67 -10.46
N LYS A 58 -17.72 -6.41 -10.70
CA LYS A 58 -19.10 -6.07 -11.08
C LYS A 58 -19.46 -6.63 -12.45
N ALA A 59 -18.59 -6.54 -13.43
CA ALA A 59 -18.84 -7.08 -14.77
C ALA A 59 -19.10 -8.59 -14.72
N ALA A 60 -18.29 -9.35 -13.98
CA ALA A 60 -18.52 -10.78 -13.77
C ALA A 60 -19.88 -11.06 -13.12
N PHE A 61 -20.28 -10.24 -12.13
CA PHE A 61 -21.57 -10.39 -11.48
C PHE A 61 -22.76 -10.03 -12.39
N ASP A 62 -22.66 -8.96 -13.16
CA ASP A 62 -23.71 -8.53 -14.08
C ASP A 62 -23.93 -9.60 -15.18
N GLU A 63 -22.86 -10.15 -15.74
CA GLU A 63 -22.92 -11.25 -16.73
C GLU A 63 -23.59 -12.51 -16.15
N MET A 64 -23.33 -12.83 -14.87
CA MET A 64 -24.05 -13.91 -14.16
C MET A 64 -25.52 -13.60 -13.89
N SER A 65 -25.94 -12.33 -13.93
CA SER A 65 -27.30 -11.91 -13.54
C SER A 65 -28.22 -11.71 -14.74
N ASP A 66 -27.71 -11.26 -15.89
CA ASP A 66 -28.48 -10.80 -17.03
C ASP A 66 -29.24 -11.91 -17.81
N HIS A 67 -28.99 -13.19 -17.53
CA HIS A 67 -29.52 -14.31 -18.35
C HIS A 67 -30.86 -14.93 -17.88
N HIS A 68 -31.52 -14.39 -16.85
CA HIS A 68 -32.81 -14.91 -16.36
C HIS A 68 -33.88 -13.81 -16.27
N ASP A 69 -35.05 -14.06 -16.86
CA ASP A 69 -36.24 -13.20 -16.75
C ASP A 69 -36.55 -12.89 -15.28
N HIS A 70 -36.27 -11.65 -14.86
CA HIS A 70 -36.33 -11.17 -13.47
C HIS A 70 -37.75 -10.98 -12.89
N ASP A 71 -38.75 -11.75 -13.31
CA ASP A 71 -40.08 -11.65 -12.71
C ASP A 71 -40.15 -12.28 -11.29
N ASP A 72 -39.11 -13.02 -10.88
CA ASP A 72 -38.97 -13.59 -9.54
C ASP A 72 -37.56 -13.24 -9.01
N ASP A 73 -37.48 -12.44 -7.94
CA ASP A 73 -36.25 -12.02 -7.21
C ASP A 73 -35.47 -13.20 -6.59
N ARG A 74 -35.67 -14.42 -7.08
CA ARG A 74 -35.04 -15.64 -6.58
C ARG A 74 -33.64 -15.78 -7.14
N LEU A 75 -32.69 -15.97 -6.22
CA LEU A 75 -31.29 -16.25 -6.51
C LEU A 75 -31.08 -17.61 -7.22
N PHE A 76 -32.07 -18.52 -7.20
CA PHE A 76 -31.98 -19.86 -7.77
C PHE A 76 -33.29 -20.29 -8.44
N THR A 77 -33.20 -20.72 -9.70
CA THR A 77 -34.19 -21.62 -10.29
C THR A 77 -33.74 -23.08 -10.11
N TYR A 78 -34.71 -23.96 -9.82
CA TYR A 78 -34.46 -25.38 -9.60
C TYR A 78 -35.11 -26.19 -10.72
N ASP A 79 -34.42 -27.22 -11.19
CA ASP A 79 -35.00 -28.18 -12.14
C ASP A 79 -36.02 -29.12 -11.47
N ALA A 80 -36.59 -30.03 -12.25
CA ALA A 80 -37.58 -31.00 -11.77
C ALA A 80 -37.04 -31.93 -10.66
N ASP A 81 -35.72 -32.06 -10.54
CA ASP A 81 -35.02 -32.88 -9.54
C ASP A 81 -34.59 -32.06 -8.31
N GLY A 82 -34.89 -30.76 -8.28
CA GLY A 82 -34.51 -29.87 -7.18
C GLY A 82 -33.04 -29.48 -7.20
N VAL A 83 -32.35 -29.65 -8.33
CA VAL A 83 -30.98 -29.17 -8.54
C VAL A 83 -31.07 -27.71 -8.97
N ALA A 84 -30.23 -26.86 -8.37
CA ALA A 84 -30.11 -25.47 -8.81
C ALA A 84 -29.57 -25.44 -10.25
N MET A 85 -30.47 -25.29 -11.22
CA MET A 85 -30.13 -25.28 -12.65
C MET A 85 -29.37 -23.98 -13.00
N ASP A 86 -29.66 -22.90 -12.26
CA ASP A 86 -29.13 -21.56 -12.46
C ASP A 86 -27.62 -21.41 -12.23
N ALA A 87 -27.09 -22.03 -11.17
CA ALA A 87 -25.77 -21.65 -10.66
C ALA A 87 -24.61 -21.97 -11.62
N LEU A 88 -24.69 -23.12 -12.32
CA LEU A 88 -23.69 -23.53 -13.30
C LEU A 88 -23.82 -22.75 -14.61
N ILE A 89 -25.04 -22.44 -15.04
CA ILE A 89 -25.30 -21.68 -16.27
C ILE A 89 -24.79 -20.24 -16.11
N ARG A 90 -25.13 -19.58 -15.00
CA ARG A 90 -24.63 -18.23 -14.70
C ARG A 90 -23.11 -18.16 -14.66
N LEU A 91 -22.47 -19.16 -14.03
CA LEU A 91 -21.00 -19.24 -14.00
C LEU A 91 -20.40 -19.43 -15.40
N TYR A 92 -21.07 -20.20 -16.26
CA TYR A 92 -20.65 -20.40 -17.65
C TYR A 92 -20.76 -19.10 -18.46
N ASP A 93 -21.81 -18.31 -18.26
CA ASP A 93 -22.00 -17.03 -18.96
C ASP A 93 -20.93 -16.00 -18.61
N ALA A 94 -20.47 -15.99 -17.35
CA ALA A 94 -19.38 -15.15 -16.90
C ALA A 94 -18.01 -15.86 -16.90
N GLU A 95 -17.87 -17.06 -17.47
CA GLU A 95 -16.68 -17.91 -17.33
C GLU A 95 -15.41 -17.16 -17.71
N PHE A 96 -15.44 -16.48 -18.85
CA PHE A 96 -14.30 -15.70 -19.33
C PHE A 96 -13.96 -14.56 -18.37
N THR A 97 -14.95 -13.79 -17.93
CA THR A 97 -14.73 -12.62 -17.06
C THR A 97 -14.27 -13.03 -15.66
N VAL A 98 -14.78 -14.15 -15.14
CA VAL A 98 -14.32 -14.76 -13.89
C VAL A 98 -12.89 -15.25 -14.02
N GLU A 99 -12.53 -15.92 -15.11
CA GLU A 99 -11.16 -16.37 -15.37
C GLU A 99 -10.20 -15.16 -15.41
N GLN A 100 -10.59 -14.10 -16.13
CA GLN A 100 -9.80 -12.88 -16.19
C GLN A 100 -9.62 -12.23 -14.81
N LEU A 101 -10.68 -12.15 -14.01
CA LEU A 101 -10.64 -11.58 -12.66
C LEU A 101 -9.79 -12.40 -11.68
N LEU A 102 -9.93 -13.72 -11.69
CA LEU A 102 -9.31 -14.58 -10.66
C LEU A 102 -7.90 -15.04 -11.00
N LEU A 103 -7.59 -15.28 -12.27
CA LEU A 103 -6.32 -15.89 -12.68
C LEU A 103 -5.38 -14.91 -13.37
N ASN A 104 -5.93 -13.93 -14.10
CA ASN A 104 -5.12 -13.06 -14.95
C ASN A 104 -5.00 -11.62 -14.43
N MET A 105 -5.86 -11.22 -13.50
CA MET A 105 -5.86 -9.87 -12.95
C MET A 105 -4.65 -9.69 -12.02
N LYS A 106 -3.76 -8.78 -12.42
CA LYS A 106 -2.59 -8.41 -11.63
C LYS A 106 -2.89 -7.21 -10.74
N THR A 107 -2.24 -7.16 -9.59
CA THR A 107 -2.35 -6.06 -8.62
C THR A 107 -0.98 -5.42 -8.34
N PRO A 108 -0.30 -4.86 -9.38
CA PRO A 108 1.06 -4.36 -9.25
C PRO A 108 1.22 -3.21 -8.24
N ALA A 109 0.22 -2.34 -8.07
CA ALA A 109 0.29 -1.27 -7.08
C ALA A 109 0.23 -1.84 -5.66
N THR A 110 -0.63 -2.84 -5.45
CA THR A 110 -0.68 -3.59 -4.19
C THR A 110 0.63 -4.33 -3.93
N ASP A 111 1.21 -4.98 -4.93
CA ASP A 111 2.49 -5.70 -4.81
C ASP A 111 3.62 -4.76 -4.36
N VAL A 112 3.75 -3.60 -5.02
CA VAL A 112 4.73 -2.57 -4.67
C VAL A 112 4.49 -2.03 -3.26
N PHE A 113 3.23 -1.76 -2.89
CA PHE A 113 2.89 -1.30 -1.55
C PHE A 113 3.28 -2.32 -0.48
N LEU A 114 3.02 -3.61 -0.72
CA LEU A 114 3.38 -4.68 0.21
C LEU A 114 4.90 -4.87 0.31
N ASP A 115 5.63 -4.77 -0.80
CA ASP A 115 7.10 -4.77 -0.79
C ASP A 115 7.67 -3.63 0.06
N GLU A 116 7.13 -2.43 -0.13
CA GLU A 116 7.55 -1.26 0.63
C GLU A 116 7.22 -1.40 2.11
N ALA A 117 6.01 -1.84 2.45
CA ALA A 117 5.61 -2.05 3.84
C ALA A 117 6.51 -3.09 4.54
N ARG A 118 6.89 -4.16 3.85
CA ARG A 118 7.84 -5.16 4.36
C ARG A 118 9.24 -4.57 4.54
N ALA A 119 9.72 -3.78 3.59
CA ALA A 119 11.01 -3.10 3.70
C ALA A 119 11.04 -2.11 4.88
N GLN A 120 10.02 -1.27 5.02
CA GLN A 120 9.89 -0.32 6.12
C GLN A 120 9.84 -1.04 7.48
N GLY A 121 9.04 -2.12 7.58
CA GLY A 121 8.97 -2.92 8.80
C GLY A 121 10.31 -3.54 9.21
N VAL A 122 11.12 -3.96 8.24
CA VAL A 122 12.48 -4.46 8.49
C VAL A 122 13.40 -3.35 9.03
N GLU A 123 13.36 -2.16 8.45
CA GLU A 123 14.18 -1.05 8.93
C GLU A 123 13.75 -0.60 10.34
N MET A 124 12.44 -0.60 10.61
CA MET A 124 11.92 -0.35 11.96
C MET A 124 12.42 -1.38 12.99
N LEU A 125 12.48 -2.67 12.62
CA LEU A 125 13.02 -3.71 13.48
C LEU A 125 14.52 -3.52 13.76
N ARG A 126 15.30 -3.18 12.74
CA ARG A 126 16.75 -2.93 12.86
C ARG A 126 17.08 -1.73 13.73
N GLU A 127 16.29 -0.67 13.63
CA GLU A 127 16.48 0.54 14.43
C GLU A 127 15.98 0.40 15.87
N HIS A 128 15.23 -0.66 16.19
CA HIS A 128 14.65 -0.85 17.51
C HIS A 128 15.75 -1.02 18.59
N PRO A 129 15.76 -0.19 19.66
CA PRO A 129 16.84 -0.18 20.66
C PRO A 129 17.12 -1.53 21.32
N ALA A 130 16.08 -2.33 21.59
CA ALA A 130 16.24 -3.67 22.18
C ALA A 130 17.00 -4.64 21.27
N ILE A 131 16.86 -4.52 19.94
CA ILE A 131 17.58 -5.39 19.00
C ILE A 131 19.09 -5.06 19.01
N LYS A 132 19.42 -3.77 19.08
CA LYS A 132 20.82 -3.29 19.16
C LYS A 132 21.51 -3.74 20.46
N ILE A 133 20.78 -3.80 21.57
CA ILE A 133 21.34 -4.16 22.89
C ILE A 133 21.52 -5.67 23.05
N CYS A 134 20.62 -6.49 22.49
CA CYS A 134 20.60 -7.93 22.77
C CYS A 134 21.47 -8.80 21.84
N SER A 135 22.27 -8.21 20.93
CA SER A 135 23.09 -8.94 19.93
C SER A 135 22.32 -10.00 19.12
N LEU A 136 21.00 -9.82 18.98
CA LEU A 136 20.12 -10.68 18.18
C LEU A 136 20.15 -10.32 16.68
N THR A 137 21.10 -9.47 16.27
CA THR A 137 21.23 -8.95 14.92
C THR A 137 21.20 -10.06 13.86
N HIS A 138 21.86 -11.20 14.11
CA HIS A 138 21.86 -12.33 13.18
C HIS A 138 20.47 -12.97 12.98
N VAL A 139 19.70 -13.17 14.06
CA VAL A 139 18.32 -13.69 13.99
C VAL A 139 17.39 -12.67 13.31
N CYS A 140 17.56 -11.39 13.63
CA CYS A 140 16.78 -10.31 13.04
C CYS A 140 17.07 -10.13 11.55
N ASP A 141 18.32 -10.33 11.11
CA ASP A 141 18.68 -10.27 9.69
C ASP A 141 18.10 -11.45 8.91
N GLU A 142 18.09 -12.65 9.50
CA GLU A 142 17.45 -13.81 8.89
C GLU A 142 15.93 -13.65 8.78
N PHE A 143 15.28 -13.19 9.85
CA PHE A 143 13.85 -12.88 9.85
C PHE A 143 13.49 -11.75 8.87
N ALA A 144 14.31 -10.70 8.81
CA ALA A 144 14.17 -9.62 7.84
C ALA A 144 14.31 -10.09 6.39
N ALA A 145 15.23 -11.03 6.13
CA ALA A 145 15.38 -11.63 4.81
C ALA A 145 14.14 -12.47 4.43
N GLN A 146 13.53 -13.18 5.38
CA GLN A 146 12.28 -13.89 5.15
C GLN A 146 11.13 -12.92 4.86
N LEU A 147 11.00 -11.83 5.62
CA LEU A 147 10.00 -10.80 5.34
C LEU A 147 10.18 -10.20 3.94
N ARG A 148 11.39 -9.86 3.51
CA ARG A 148 11.63 -9.30 2.16
C ARG A 148 11.28 -10.27 1.03
N LYS A 149 11.38 -11.59 1.26
CA LYS A 149 10.98 -12.60 0.27
C LYS A 149 9.45 -12.72 0.13
N GLY A 150 8.69 -12.25 1.13
CA GLY A 150 7.23 -12.42 1.18
C GLY A 150 6.80 -13.89 1.36
N VAL A 151 5.49 -14.13 1.34
CA VAL A 151 4.95 -15.49 1.21
C VAL A 151 5.03 -15.86 -0.26
N GLN A 152 5.89 -16.82 -0.60
CA GLN A 152 5.89 -17.42 -1.94
C GLN A 152 4.69 -18.38 -1.99
N SER A 153 3.56 -17.92 -2.54
CA SER A 153 2.36 -18.74 -2.74
C SER A 153 2.25 -19.19 -4.19
#